data_AF-A0A920SIL8-F1
#
_entry.id   AF-A0A920SIL8-F1
#
_cell.length_a   1.000
_cell.length_b   1.000
_cell.length_c   1.000
_cell.angle_alpha   90.00
_cell.angle_beta   90.00
_cell.angle_gamma   90.00
#
_symmetry.space_group_name_H-M   'P 1'
#
loop_
_entity.id
_entity.type
_entity.pdbx_description
1 polymer ?
#
loop_
_entity_poly.entity_id
_entity_poly.type
_entity_poly.pdbx_seq_one_letter_code
_entity_poly.pdbx_strand_id
1 'polypeptide(L)'
;MAARRDPELAARLRERVADEGRRLGKLVDEGTSDGLLDPDLDQQAVVRLAHAIGFGMLLTRSMGLDLPDPDHWHVVISRVLDGLALPPASMPDTTPSGEQR
;
A
#
# COMPACT_ATOMS: atom_id res chain seq x y z
N MET A 1 25.97 0.09 8.78
CA MET A 1 26.49 -1.28 9.04
C MET A 1 26.52 -1.60 10.55
N ALA A 2 25.41 -1.41 11.28
CA ALA A 2 25.33 -1.70 12.73
C ALA A 2 24.37 -2.85 13.08
N ALA A 3 23.43 -3.17 12.18
CA ALA A 3 22.42 -4.23 12.38
C ALA A 3 22.97 -5.67 12.34
N ARG A 4 24.27 -5.88 12.07
CA ARG A 4 24.90 -7.21 12.01
C ARG A 4 25.47 -7.70 13.36
N ARG A 5 25.47 -6.88 14.42
CA ARG A 5 26.25 -7.18 15.64
C ARG A 5 25.48 -7.78 16.82
N ASP A 6 24.17 -8.01 16.69
CA ASP A 6 23.39 -8.66 17.75
C ASP A 6 22.29 -9.54 17.13
N PRO A 7 22.44 -10.87 17.15
CA PRO A 7 21.46 -11.80 16.59
C PRO A 7 20.13 -11.78 17.35
N GLU A 8 20.13 -11.42 18.64
CA GLU A 8 18.91 -11.28 19.43
C GLU A 8 18.14 -10.03 19.02
N LEU A 9 18.83 -8.90 18.82
CA LEU A 9 18.24 -7.68 18.26
C LEU A 9 17.67 -7.92 16.86
N ALA A 10 18.39 -8.66 16.01
CA ALA A 10 17.93 -9.00 14.67
C ALA A 10 16.69 -9.91 14.71
N ALA A 11 16.61 -10.85 15.66
CA ALA A 11 15.42 -11.69 15.86
C ALA A 11 14.22 -10.83 16.30
N ARG A 12 14.40 -9.95 17.30
CA ARG A 12 13.33 -9.05 17.78
C ARG A 12 12.86 -8.07 16.71
N LEU A 13 13.76 -7.53 15.88
CA LEU A 13 13.39 -6.69 14.75
C LEU A 13 12.60 -7.45 13.69
N ARG A 14 13.00 -8.69 13.36
CA ARG A 14 12.23 -9.53 12.43
C ARG A 14 10.85 -9.87 12.98
N GLU A 15 10.77 -10.20 14.25
CA GLU A 15 9.51 -10.50 14.93
C GLU A 15 8.59 -9.27 14.95
N ARG A 16 9.13 -8.08 15.27
CA ARG A 16 8.39 -6.81 15.20
C ARG A 16 7.89 -6.51 13.79
N VAL A 17 8.73 -6.70 12.77
CA VAL A 17 8.34 -6.51 11.35
C VAL A 17 7.29 -7.53 10.92
N ALA A 18 7.40 -8.77 11.39
CA ALA A 18 6.40 -9.81 11.12
C ALA A 18 5.06 -9.50 11.79
N ASP A 19 5.07 -8.97 13.02
CA ASP A 19 3.86 -8.53 13.74
C ASP A 19 3.18 -7.35 13.05
N GLU A 20 3.98 -6.35 12.65
CA GLU A 20 3.53 -5.22 11.83
C GLU A 20 2.91 -5.72 10.52
N GLY A 21 3.58 -6.67 9.86
CA GLY A 21 3.13 -7.30 8.62
C GLY A 21 1.82 -8.08 8.78
N ARG A 22 1.61 -8.81 9.89
CA ARG A 22 0.31 -9.47 10.17
C ARG A 22 -0.80 -8.45 10.40
N ARG A 23 -0.50 -7.34 11.07
CA ARG A 23 -1.46 -6.26 11.32
C ARG A 23 -1.84 -5.55 10.02
N LEU A 24 -0.86 -5.30 9.15
CA LEU A 24 -1.06 -4.76 7.81
C LEU A 24 -1.83 -5.74 6.91
N GLY A 25 -1.51 -7.04 6.94
CA GLY A 25 -2.24 -8.06 6.18
C GLY A 25 -3.73 -8.08 6.52
N LYS A 26 -4.07 -7.96 7.82
CA LYS A 26 -5.47 -7.83 8.26
C LYS A 26 -6.16 -6.60 7.70
N LEU A 27 -5.48 -5.45 7.67
CA LEU A 27 -6.00 -4.21 7.09
C LEU A 27 -6.17 -4.30 5.57
N VAL A 28 -5.27 -5.03 4.89
CA VAL A 28 -5.38 -5.31 3.45
C VAL A 28 -6.58 -6.22 3.19
N ASP A 29 -6.77 -7.29 3.96
CA ASP A 29 -7.93 -8.19 3.83
C ASP A 29 -9.26 -7.46 4.07
N GLU A 30 -9.30 -6.57 5.07
CA GLU A 30 -10.46 -5.70 5.34
C GLU A 30 -10.69 -4.75 4.16
N GLY A 31 -9.64 -4.09 3.65
CA GLY A 31 -9.73 -3.20 2.49
C GLY A 31 -10.20 -3.92 1.22
N THR A 32 -9.74 -5.13 0.95
CA THR A 32 -10.22 -5.95 -0.17
C THR A 32 -11.68 -6.34 0.00
N SER A 33 -12.08 -6.75 1.21
CA SER A 33 -13.47 -7.13 1.51
C SER A 33 -14.44 -5.95 1.39
N ASP A 34 -13.98 -4.76 1.73
CA ASP A 34 -14.75 -3.50 1.62
C ASP A 34 -14.69 -2.89 0.21
N GLY A 35 -14.01 -3.54 -0.75
CA GLY A 35 -13.90 -3.09 -2.15
C GLY A 35 -12.93 -1.93 -2.37
N LEU A 36 -12.10 -1.59 -1.38
CA LEU A 36 -11.07 -0.55 -1.45
C LEU A 36 -9.83 -1.01 -2.24
N LEU A 37 -9.60 -2.32 -2.33
CA LEU A 37 -8.51 -2.92 -3.10
C LEU A 37 -9.09 -3.90 -4.12
N ASP A 38 -8.49 -3.95 -5.30
CA ASP A 38 -8.81 -4.95 -6.32
C ASP A 38 -8.57 -6.37 -5.75
N PRO A 39 -9.59 -7.25 -5.74
CA PRO A 39 -9.47 -8.60 -5.19
C PRO A 39 -8.50 -9.51 -5.96
N ASP A 40 -8.11 -9.15 -7.19
CA ASP A 40 -7.15 -9.91 -7.98
C ASP A 40 -5.68 -9.58 -7.64
N LEU A 41 -5.44 -8.62 -6.73
CA LEU A 41 -4.08 -8.27 -6.28
C LEU A 41 -3.50 -9.31 -5.30
N ASP A 42 -2.21 -9.61 -5.48
CA ASP A 42 -1.47 -10.43 -4.51
C ASP A 42 -1.31 -9.70 -3.17
N GLN A 43 -1.90 -10.28 -2.11
CA GLN A 43 -1.91 -9.70 -0.77
C GLN A 43 -0.48 -9.43 -0.24
N GLN A 44 0.47 -10.34 -0.49
CA GLN A 44 1.84 -10.17 -0.01
C GLN A 44 2.55 -9.02 -0.72
N ALA A 45 2.28 -8.80 -2.02
CA ALA A 45 2.79 -7.67 -2.78
C ALA A 45 2.27 -6.34 -2.23
N VAL A 46 0.97 -6.24 -1.91
CA VAL A 46 0.37 -5.03 -1.30
C VAL A 46 0.99 -4.74 0.07
N VAL A 47 1.13 -5.77 0.93
CA VAL A 47 1.80 -5.63 2.22
C VAL A 47 3.27 -5.20 2.05
N ARG A 48 3.97 -5.72 1.04
CA ARG A 48 5.37 -5.35 0.76
C ARG A 48 5.49 -3.89 0.31
N LEU A 49 4.54 -3.40 -0.49
CA LEU A 49 4.45 -2.00 -0.91
C LEU A 49 4.25 -1.07 0.30
N ALA A 50 3.30 -1.39 1.19
CA ALA A 50 3.07 -0.62 2.41
C ALA A 50 4.32 -0.53 3.28
N HIS A 51 5.05 -1.64 3.44
CA HIS A 51 6.35 -1.64 4.13
C HIS A 51 7.40 -0.79 3.44
N ALA A 52 7.50 -0.85 2.11
CA ALA A 52 8.48 -0.05 1.36
C ALA A 52 8.25 1.45 1.57
N ILE A 53 6.99 1.89 1.57
CA ILE A 53 6.61 3.28 1.85
C ILE A 53 7.01 3.66 3.29
N GLY A 54 6.62 2.87 4.28
CA GLY A 54 6.95 3.13 5.68
C GLY A 54 8.46 3.15 5.96
N PHE A 55 9.22 2.23 5.36
CA PHE A 55 10.67 2.19 5.47
C PHE A 55 11.34 3.37 4.76
N GLY A 56 10.83 3.79 3.61
CA GLY A 56 11.28 5.00 2.93
C GLY A 56 11.15 6.24 3.80
N MET A 57 9.99 6.42 4.46
CA MET A 57 9.75 7.52 5.39
C MET A 57 10.69 7.49 6.61
N LEU A 58 10.93 6.32 7.18
CA LEU A 58 11.89 6.15 8.28
C LEU A 58 13.32 6.52 7.84
N LEU A 59 13.72 6.13 6.63
CA LEU A 59 15.02 6.47 6.06
C LEU A 59 15.15 7.99 5.85
N THR A 60 14.15 8.62 5.24
CA THR A 60 14.07 10.09 5.04
C THR A 60 14.25 10.83 6.37
N ARG A 61 13.51 10.43 7.40
CA ARG A 61 13.63 11.00 8.75
C ARG A 61 15.02 10.79 9.34
N SER A 62 15.63 9.61 9.15
CA SER A 62 16.97 9.32 9.68
C SER A 62 18.07 10.16 9.04
N MET A 63 17.84 10.64 7.80
CA MET A 63 18.73 11.55 7.10
C MET A 63 18.52 13.02 7.51
N GLY A 64 17.58 13.30 8.43
CA GLY A 64 17.27 14.67 8.88
C GLY A 64 16.49 15.49 7.84
N LEU A 65 15.88 14.83 6.86
CA LEU A 65 15.01 15.50 5.90
C LEU A 65 13.63 15.70 6.52
N ASP A 66 13.01 16.84 6.19
CA ASP A 66 11.64 17.12 6.60
C ASP A 66 10.69 16.10 5.97
N LEU A 67 9.76 15.61 6.80
CA LEU A 67 8.66 14.79 6.31
C LEU A 67 7.57 15.70 5.73
N PRO A 68 6.81 15.22 4.75
CA PRO A 68 5.65 15.94 4.25
C PRO A 68 4.67 16.26 5.40
N ASP A 69 3.99 17.39 5.25
CA ASP A 69 2.84 17.72 6.07
C ASP A 69 1.83 16.54 6.08
N PRO A 70 1.22 16.21 7.24
CA PRO A 70 0.32 15.07 7.34
C PRO A 70 -0.87 15.12 6.37
N ASP A 71 -1.47 16.28 6.13
CA ASP A 71 -2.66 16.39 5.27
C ASP A 71 -2.27 16.18 3.81
N HIS A 72 -1.15 16.79 3.38
CA HIS A 72 -0.60 16.55 2.05
C HIS A 72 -0.16 15.10 1.85
N TRP A 73 0.38 14.46 2.90
CA TRP A 73 0.74 13.05 2.86
C TRP A 73 -0.48 12.14 2.71
N HIS A 74 -1.58 12.41 3.42
CA HIS A 74 -2.82 11.66 3.27
C HIS A 74 -3.34 11.71 1.83
N VAL A 75 -3.33 12.88 1.19
CA VAL A 75 -3.76 13.02 -0.22
C VAL A 75 -2.96 12.11 -1.16
N VAL A 76 -1.64 12.01 -0.97
CA VAL A 76 -0.79 11.15 -1.80
C VAL A 76 -1.13 9.68 -1.58
N ILE A 77 -1.26 9.25 -0.32
CA ILE A 77 -1.60 7.86 -0.01
C ILE A 77 -2.99 7.48 -0.51
N SER A 78 -3.99 8.36 -0.38
CA SER A 78 -5.32 8.13 -0.95
C SER A 78 -5.24 7.86 -2.45
N ARG A 79 -4.48 8.65 -3.21
CA ARG A 79 -4.31 8.42 -4.66
C ARG A 79 -3.60 7.11 -5.00
N VAL A 80 -2.66 6.68 -4.17
CA VAL A 80 -2.01 5.37 -4.34
C VAL A 80 -3.03 4.26 -4.11
N LEU A 81 -3.84 4.36 -3.06
CA LEU A 81 -4.90 3.38 -2.76
C LEU A 81 -5.97 3.35 -3.85
N ASP A 82 -6.42 4.51 -4.33
CA ASP A 82 -7.38 4.61 -5.44
C ASP A 82 -6.84 3.94 -6.72
N GLY A 83 -5.52 4.04 -6.96
CA GLY A 83 -4.87 3.36 -8.09
C GLY A 83 -4.74 1.84 -7.94
N LEU A 84 -4.92 1.30 -6.72
CA LEU A 84 -4.94 -0.13 -6.41
C LEU A 84 -6.38 -0.69 -6.31
N ALA A 85 -7.38 0.17 -6.34
CA ALA A 85 -8.78 -0.25 -6.36
C ALA A 85 -9.14 -0.86 -7.73
N LEU A 86 -10.19 -1.69 -7.75
CA LEU A 86 -10.71 -2.26 -8.99
C LEU A 86 -11.09 -1.11 -9.94
N PRO A 87 -10.64 -1.12 -11.21
CA PRO A 87 -11.02 -0.09 -12.16
C PRO A 87 -12.55 -0.03 -12.28
N PRO A 88 -13.15 1.17 -12.38
CA PRO A 88 -14.57 1.25 -12.70
C PRO A 88 -14.79 0.49 -14.01
N ALA A 89 -15.76 -0.43 -14.00
CA ALA A 89 -16.08 -1.21 -15.18
C ALA A 89 -16.29 -0.24 -16.35
N SER A 90 -15.42 -0.30 -17.36
CA SER A 90 -15.59 0.48 -18.58
C SER A 90 -16.97 0.14 -19.11
N MET A 91 -17.92 1.09 -18.99
CA MET A 91 -19.24 0.89 -19.57
C MET A 91 -19.03 0.60 -21.06
N PRO A 92 -19.63 -0.47 -21.61
CA PRO A 92 -19.52 -0.73 -23.03
C PRO A 92 -20.04 0.51 -23.75
N ASP A 93 -19.22 1.03 -24.66
CA ASP A 93 -19.60 2.10 -25.58
C ASP A 93 -20.90 1.67 -26.25
N THR A 94 -22.02 2.15 -25.72
CA THR A 94 -23.32 2.00 -26.37
C THR A 94 -23.31 3.04 -27.48
N THR A 95 -22.55 2.75 -28.53
CA THR A 95 -22.72 3.43 -29.80
C THR A 95 -24.14 3.11 -30.24
N PRO A 96 -25.08 4.07 -30.24
CA PRO A 96 -26.38 3.79 -30.82
C PRO A 96 -26.11 3.59 -32.31
N SER A 97 -26.27 2.34 -32.77
CA SER A 97 -26.24 2.01 -34.19
C SER A 97 -27.39 2.77 -34.84
N GLY A 98 -27.07 3.96 -35.31
CA GLY A 98 -27.99 4.85 -35.98
C GLY A 98 -28.56 4.15 -37.19
N GLU A 99 -29.85 3.85 -37.08
CA GLU A 99 -30.77 3.60 -38.17
C GLU A 99 -30.51 4.60 -39.31
N GLN A 100 -29.94 4.12 -40.42
CA GLN A 100 -29.96 4.85 -41.69
C GLN A 100 -30.36 3.88 -42.80
N ARG A 101 -31.67 3.93 -43.06
CA ARG A 101 -32.42 3.83 -44.34
C ARG A 101 -31.83 3.03 -45.51
#